data_AF-A0A2W5B6E9-F1
#
_entry.id   AF-A0A2W5B6E9-F1
#
_cell.length_a   1.000
_cell.length_b   1.000
_cell.length_c   1.000
_cell.angle_alpha   90.00
_cell.angle_beta   90.00
_cell.angle_gamma   90.00
#
_symmetry.space_group_name_H-M   'P 1'
#
loop_
_entity.id
_entity.type
_entity.pdbx_description
1 polymer ?
#
loop_
_entity_poly.entity_id
_entity_poly.type
_entity_poly.pdbx_seq_one_letter_code
_entity_poly.pdbx_strand_id
1 'polypeptide(L)'
;MTTGAEQGEIAEVGSPVLVPADPVDTVAPWRWMTMVIAVATLFLGVFNAHAIAAWFDELPPSRHTEPLRAPIATWAVTTARLGLDAPRAVVRTQWEKAQAARFGTERPGEDGGAR
;
A
#
# COMPACT_ATOMS: atom_id res chain seq x y z
N MET A 1 -45.83 21.98 -13.28
CA MET A 1 -45.56 21.75 -11.84
C MET A 1 -44.50 20.68 -11.76
N THR A 2 -43.29 21.08 -11.39
CA THR A 2 -42.10 20.24 -11.24
C THR A 2 -42.15 19.62 -9.85
N THR A 3 -42.29 18.29 -9.77
CA THR A 3 -42.21 17.58 -8.50
C THR A 3 -41.06 16.59 -8.59
N GLY A 4 -40.06 16.76 -7.72
CA GLY A 4 -39.13 15.69 -7.38
C GLY A 4 -37.73 15.80 -7.96
N ALA A 5 -37.10 16.96 -7.86
CA ALA A 5 -35.63 17.06 -7.89
C ALA A 5 -35.05 16.57 -6.55
N GLU A 6 -35.15 15.27 -6.27
CA GLU A 6 -34.61 14.64 -5.04
C GLU A 6 -33.87 13.33 -5.38
N GLN A 7 -33.29 13.25 -6.58
CA GLN A 7 -32.56 12.09 -7.06
C GLN A 7 -31.06 12.32 -6.92
N GLY A 8 -30.51 11.80 -5.82
CA GLY A 8 -29.16 11.22 -5.81
C GLY A 8 -29.12 9.87 -6.53
N GLU A 9 -29.95 9.70 -7.56
CA GLU A 9 -30.03 8.51 -8.38
C GLU A 9 -29.20 8.79 -9.62
N ILE A 10 -27.96 8.30 -9.62
CA ILE A 10 -27.28 8.05 -10.88
C ILE A 10 -28.17 7.01 -11.57
N ALA A 11 -29.02 7.45 -12.49
CA ALA A 11 -29.84 6.60 -13.31
C ALA A 11 -28.89 5.74 -14.16
N GLU A 12 -28.48 4.59 -13.61
CA GLU A 12 -27.84 3.54 -14.36
C GLU A 12 -28.89 3.06 -15.36
N VAL A 13 -28.69 3.39 -16.64
CA VAL A 13 -29.63 3.11 -17.72
C VAL A 13 -29.93 1.61 -17.72
N GLY A 14 -31.15 1.29 -17.26
CA GLY A 14 -31.84 0.01 -17.25
C GLY A 14 -31.04 -1.22 -17.70
N SER A 15 -30.33 -1.84 -16.76
CA SER A 15 -30.04 -3.27 -16.90
C SER A 15 -31.38 -4.02 -17.01
N PRO A 16 -31.62 -4.82 -18.07
CA PRO A 16 -32.85 -5.61 -18.19
C PRO A 16 -32.92 -6.72 -17.14
N VAL A 17 -31.83 -6.95 -16.40
CA VAL A 17 -31.76 -7.89 -15.29
C VAL A 17 -32.07 -7.14 -14.01
N LEU A 18 -33.29 -7.31 -13.49
CA LEU A 18 -33.65 -6.93 -12.13
C LEU A 18 -32.91 -7.87 -11.16
N VAL A 19 -31.74 -7.45 -10.70
CA VAL A 19 -31.07 -8.12 -9.59
C VAL A 19 -31.76 -7.64 -8.32
N PRO A 20 -32.38 -8.52 -7.51
CA PRO A 20 -32.89 -8.13 -6.21
C PRO A 20 -31.71 -7.57 -5.40
N ALA A 21 -31.90 -6.40 -4.79
CA ALA A 21 -30.87 -5.84 -3.93
C ALA A 21 -30.53 -6.87 -2.84
N ASP A 22 -29.27 -7.29 -2.78
CA ASP A 22 -28.81 -8.11 -1.68
C ASP A 22 -29.06 -7.32 -0.38
N PRO A 23 -29.61 -7.96 0.68
CA PRO A 23 -29.80 -7.29 1.94
C PRO A 23 -28.44 -6.83 2.45
N VAL A 24 -28.26 -5.51 2.58
CA VAL A 24 -27.06 -4.96 3.22
C VAL A 24 -27.04 -5.47 4.66
N ASP A 25 -26.01 -6.24 5.01
CA ASP A 25 -25.81 -6.70 6.38
C ASP A 25 -25.52 -5.48 7.27
N THR A 26 -26.56 -5.00 7.95
CA THR A 26 -26.52 -3.81 8.81
C THR A 26 -26.07 -4.12 10.24
N VAL A 27 -25.76 -5.38 10.55
CA VAL A 27 -25.63 -5.83 11.94
C VAL A 27 -24.49 -5.13 12.69
N ALA A 28 -23.43 -4.67 11.99
CA ALA A 28 -22.45 -3.72 12.54
C ALA A 28 -21.49 -3.15 11.47
N PRO A 29 -21.92 -2.23 10.60
CA PRO A 29 -21.08 -1.71 9.51
C PRO A 29 -19.78 -1.05 10.01
N TRP A 30 -19.86 -0.30 11.11
CA TRP A 30 -18.69 0.32 11.74
C TRP A 30 -17.69 -0.69 12.27
N ARG A 31 -18.16 -1.74 12.95
CA ARG A 31 -17.28 -2.80 13.48
C ARG A 31 -16.55 -3.53 12.35
N TRP A 32 -17.28 -3.85 11.27
CA TRP A 32 -16.69 -4.49 10.10
C TRP A 32 -15.62 -3.59 9.46
N MET A 33 -15.96 -2.33 9.20
CA MET A 33 -15.03 -1.38 8.61
C MET A 33 -13.78 -1.18 9.48
N THR A 34 -13.96 -0.98 10.80
CA THR A 34 -12.84 -0.85 11.73
C THR A 34 -11.97 -2.10 11.76
N MET A 35 -12.58 -3.29 11.72
CA MET A 35 -11.85 -4.55 11.66
C MET A 35 -11.01 -4.65 10.37
N VAL A 36 -11.60 -4.32 9.22
CA VAL A 36 -10.87 -4.32 7.94
C VAL A 36 -9.70 -3.33 7.97
N ILE A 37 -9.93 -2.10 8.43
CA ILE A 37 -8.86 -1.08 8.54
C ILE A 37 -7.77 -1.55 9.49
N ALA A 38 -8.12 -2.08 10.67
CA ALA A 38 -7.16 -2.55 11.64
C ALA A 38 -6.32 -3.71 11.10
N VAL A 39 -6.95 -4.71 10.47
CA VAL A 39 -6.26 -5.86 9.87
C VAL A 39 -5.35 -5.40 8.73
N ALA A 40 -5.83 -4.55 7.83
CA ALA A 40 -5.04 -4.02 6.73
C ALA A 40 -3.85 -3.19 7.24
N THR A 41 -4.06 -2.36 8.26
CA THR A 41 -3.01 -1.53 8.88
C THR A 41 -1.95 -2.40 9.53
N LEU A 42 -2.34 -3.48 10.23
CA LEU A 42 -1.41 -4.42 10.83
C LEU A 42 -0.60 -5.16 9.75
N PHE A 43 -1.28 -5.64 8.70
CA PHE A 43 -0.61 -6.29 7.56
C PHE A 43 0.41 -5.35 6.91
N LEU A 44 0.02 -4.10 6.63
CA LEU A 44 0.93 -3.11 6.09
C LEU A 44 2.09 -2.84 7.06
N GLY A 45 1.83 -2.63 8.35
CA GLY A 45 2.88 -2.39 9.34
C GLY A 45 3.93 -3.51 9.39
N VAL A 46 3.52 -4.75 9.18
CA VAL A 46 4.38 -5.94 9.24
C VAL A 46 5.09 -6.24 7.91
N PHE A 47 4.34 -6.34 6.81
CA PHE A 47 4.87 -6.74 5.50
C PHE A 47 5.46 -5.56 4.70
N ASN A 48 5.21 -4.32 5.13
CA ASN A 48 5.70 -3.10 4.49
C ASN A 48 6.76 -2.37 5.35
N ALA A 49 7.27 -3.00 6.41
CA ALA A 49 8.17 -2.37 7.38
C ALA A 49 9.42 -1.72 6.74
N HIS A 50 10.02 -2.35 5.73
CA HIS A 50 11.15 -1.74 5.01
C HIS A 50 10.77 -0.46 4.27
N ALA A 51 9.61 -0.42 3.61
CA ALA A 51 9.18 0.77 2.89
C ALA A 51 8.82 1.91 3.86
N ILE A 52 8.26 1.58 5.03
CA ILE A 52 8.07 2.54 6.12
C ILE A 52 9.42 3.13 6.56
N ALA A 53 10.44 2.30 6.77
CA ALA A 53 11.77 2.77 7.15
C ALA A 53 12.43 3.64 6.07
N ALA A 54 12.38 3.21 4.81
CA ALA A 54 12.93 3.99 3.69
C ALA A 54 12.23 5.34 3.54
N TRP A 55 10.90 5.38 3.59
CA TRP A 55 10.14 6.63 3.60
C TRP A 55 10.50 7.51 4.80
N PHE A 56 10.68 6.91 5.98
CA PHE A 56 11.05 7.65 7.18
C PHE A 56 12.45 8.27 7.09
N ASP A 57 13.38 7.62 6.39
CA ASP A 57 14.72 8.16 6.15
C ASP A 57 14.72 9.38 5.21
N GLU A 58 13.72 9.51 4.34
CA GLU A 58 13.52 10.68 3.48
C GLU A 58 12.91 11.89 4.22
N LEU A 59 12.35 11.69 5.41
CA LEU A 59 11.75 12.77 6.18
C LEU A 59 12.83 13.71 6.76
N PRO A 60 12.61 15.05 6.71
CA PRO A 60 13.48 15.99 7.39
C PRO A 60 13.62 15.68 8.88
N PRO A 61 14.83 15.79 9.45
CA PRO A 61 15.02 15.68 10.89
C PRO A 61 14.18 16.73 11.62
N SER A 62 13.44 16.30 12.63
CA SER A 62 12.57 17.15 13.43
C SER A 62 12.45 16.59 14.85
N ARG A 63 11.96 17.42 15.79
CA ARG A 63 11.66 16.98 17.16
C ARG A 63 10.70 15.79 17.25
N HIS A 64 9.93 15.53 16.19
CA HIS A 64 8.96 14.44 16.12
C HIS A 64 9.53 13.19 15.43
N THR A 65 10.40 13.38 14.43
CA THR A 65 10.94 12.26 13.63
C THR A 65 12.17 11.65 14.28
N GLU A 66 13.02 12.45 14.93
CA GLU A 66 14.28 11.96 15.50
C GLU A 66 14.10 10.86 16.56
N PRO A 67 13.14 10.97 17.51
CA PRO A 67 12.91 9.91 18.50
C PRO A 67 12.41 8.59 17.90
N LEU A 68 11.79 8.65 16.73
CA LEU A 68 11.17 7.49 16.07
C LEU A 68 12.14 6.78 15.09
N ARG A 69 13.26 7.41 14.72
CA ARG A 69 14.21 6.86 13.75
C ARG A 69 14.77 5.50 14.20
N ALA A 70 15.28 5.41 15.42
CA ALA A 70 15.82 4.15 15.95
C ALA A 70 14.75 3.05 16.16
N PRO A 71 13.55 3.35 16.72
CA PRO A 71 12.45 2.40 16.76
C PRO A 71 12.04 1.85 15.39
N ILE A 72 11.91 2.72 14.38
CA ILE A 72 11.50 2.32 13.02
C ILE A 72 12.57 1.45 12.36
N ALA A 73 13.84 1.82 12.48
CA ALA A 73 14.95 0.99 11.99
C ALA A 73 14.96 -0.39 12.67
N THR A 74 14.77 -0.43 14.00
CA THR A 74 14.70 -1.69 14.77
C THR A 74 13.51 -2.54 14.34
N TRP A 75 12.36 -1.92 14.07
CA TRP A 75 11.17 -2.60 13.57
C TRP A 75 11.42 -3.26 12.20
N ALA A 76 12.03 -2.53 11.26
CA ALA A 76 12.39 -3.08 9.95
C ALA A 76 13.37 -4.26 10.06
N VAL A 77 14.38 -4.16 10.93
CA VAL A 77 15.31 -5.28 11.20
C VAL A 77 14.58 -6.48 11.82
N THR A 78 13.67 -6.24 12.76
CA THR A 78 12.94 -7.30 13.45
C THR A 78 12.02 -8.07 12.50
N THR A 79 11.23 -7.35 11.69
CA THR A 79 10.35 -7.95 10.68
C THR A 79 11.13 -8.70 9.60
N ALA A 80 12.29 -8.18 9.18
CA ALA A 80 13.20 -8.89 8.28
C ALA A 80 13.74 -10.19 8.89
N ARG A 81 14.15 -10.17 10.17
CA ARG A 81 14.61 -11.38 10.89
C ARG A 81 13.51 -12.44 11.04
N LEU A 82 12.26 -12.00 11.15
CA LEU A 82 11.09 -12.89 11.18
C LEU A 82 10.69 -13.41 9.78
N GLY A 83 11.40 -13.00 8.72
CA GLY A 83 11.09 -13.41 7.34
C GLY A 83 9.85 -12.73 6.75
N LEU A 84 9.30 -11.71 7.41
CA LEU A 84 8.08 -11.04 6.97
C LEU A 84 8.33 -10.16 5.73
N ASP A 85 9.59 -9.79 5.46
CA ASP A 85 10.00 -9.11 4.23
C ASP A 85 10.36 -10.09 3.08
N ALA A 86 10.35 -11.41 3.33
CA ALA A 86 10.79 -12.41 2.35
C ALA A 86 9.99 -12.38 1.03
N PRO A 87 8.65 -12.25 1.01
CA PRO A 87 7.91 -12.18 -0.24
C PRO A 87 8.35 -11.01 -1.12
N ARG A 88 8.55 -9.83 -0.51
CA ARG A 88 9.05 -8.63 -1.20
C ARG A 88 10.47 -8.85 -1.71
N ALA A 89 11.35 -9.44 -0.89
CA ALA A 89 12.72 -9.70 -1.27
C ALA A 89 12.81 -10.64 -2.49
N VAL A 90 11.98 -11.69 -2.52
CA VAL A 90 11.90 -12.61 -3.67
C VAL A 90 11.50 -11.87 -4.94
N VAL A 91 10.43 -11.07 -4.90
CA VAL A 91 9.99 -10.28 -6.07
C VAL A 91 11.09 -9.33 -6.53
N ARG A 92 11.75 -8.64 -5.60
CA ARG A 92 12.87 -7.73 -5.90
C ARG A 92 14.02 -8.47 -6.59
N THR A 93 14.47 -9.59 -6.04
CA THR A 93 15.57 -10.37 -6.63
C THR A 93 15.22 -10.91 -8.02
N GLN A 94 13.97 -11.33 -8.24
CA GLN A 94 13.55 -11.77 -9.58
C GLN A 94 13.52 -10.61 -10.58
N TRP A 95 13.07 -9.43 -10.14
CA TRP A 95 13.11 -8.23 -10.96
C TRP A 95 14.55 -7.81 -11.30
N GLU A 96 15.48 -7.83 -10.33
CA GLU A 96 16.90 -7.51 -10.55
C GLU A 96 17.57 -8.48 -11.53
N LYS A 97 17.25 -9.79 -11.44
CA LYS A 97 17.71 -10.80 -12.40
C LYS A 97 17.18 -10.52 -13.81
N ALA A 98 15.90 -10.17 -13.93
CA ALA A 98 15.31 -9.81 -15.21
C ALA A 98 15.91 -8.52 -15.78
N GLN A 99 16.18 -7.53 -14.93
CA GLN A 99 16.82 -6.28 -15.30
C GLN A 99 18.25 -6.52 -15.82
N ALA A 100 19.06 -7.30 -15.08
CA ALA A 100 20.41 -7.65 -15.47
C ALA A 100 20.45 -8.46 -16.78
N ALA A 101 19.48 -9.35 -16.99
CA ALA A 101 19.38 -10.10 -18.25
C ALA A 101 19.02 -9.20 -19.44
N ARG A 102 18.26 -8.12 -19.23
CA ARG A 102 17.81 -7.22 -20.30
C ARG A 102 18.81 -6.11 -20.61
N PHE A 103 19.45 -5.55 -19.60
CA PHE A 103 20.29 -4.35 -19.71
C PHE A 103 21.76 -4.60 -19.35
N GLY A 104 22.16 -5.83 -19.02
CA GLY A 104 23.52 -6.10 -18.54
C GLY A 104 23.80 -5.40 -17.21
N THR A 105 24.98 -4.80 -17.07
CA THR A 105 25.40 -4.01 -15.89
C THR A 105 25.12 -2.51 -16.03
N GLU A 106 24.36 -2.09 -17.05
CA GLU A 106 24.03 -0.68 -17.26
C GLU A 106 23.28 -0.14 -16.03
N ARG A 107 23.91 0.79 -15.30
CA ARG A 107 23.29 1.45 -14.16
C ARG A 107 22.44 2.61 -14.68
N PRO A 108 21.12 2.64 -14.41
CA PRO A 108 20.30 3.79 -14.75
C PRO A 108 20.82 5.02 -13.99
N GLY A 109 21.39 5.99 -14.70
CA GLY A 109 21.96 7.23 -14.14
C GLY A 109 23.47 7.44 -14.32
N GLU A 110 24.20 6.46 -14.86
CA GLU A 110 25.57 6.67 -15.39
C GLU A 110 25.47 7.16 -16.85
N ASP A 111 24.90 8.35 -17.06
CA ASP A 111 25.07 9.04 -18.34
C ASP A 111 26.55 9.35 -18.52
N GLY A 112 27.10 9.01 -19.69
CA GLY A 112 28.49 9.17 -20.10
C GLY A 112 28.98 10.63 -20.15
N GLY A 113 28.98 11.33 -19.02
CA GLY A 113 29.57 12.64 -18.79
C GLY A 113 31.05 12.56 -18.43
N ALA A 114 31.83 11.84 -19.23
CA ALA A 114 33.29 11.93 -19.21
C ALA A 114 33.78 11.93 -20.65
N ARG A 115 33.76 13.12 -21.26
CA ARG A 115 34.68 13.56 -22.31
C ARG A 115 34.54 15.06 -22.52
#